data_AF-A0A662LRN7-F1
#
_entry.id   AF-A0A662LRN7-F1
#
_cell.length_a   1.000
_cell.length_b   1.000
_cell.length_c   1.000
_cell.angle_alpha   90.00
_cell.angle_beta   90.00
_cell.angle_gamma   90.00
#
_symmetry.space_group_name_H-M   'P 1'
#
loop_
_entity.id
_entity.type
_entity.pdbx_description
1 polymer ?
#
loop_
_entity_poly.entity_id
_entity_poly.type
_entity_poly.pdbx_seq_one_letter_code
_entity_poly.pdbx_strand_id
1 'polypeptide(L)'
;MVELADANIFSGIKFGALGLGLLIFFGALLIVALIGIAVYFWFNNKQLKYEIPLYKMIGGHLMEVSIFKAKDFKIGYAGDKLWYVPKAKKFIMAGTIQSGKNKFLHFERSDGEWVNFGMGDLDEKMKTAGARYIQSDMRAGRIAISNILEQRFKGKQSFWEKYGSMITQAIFYLIVSVAMVIIFYQWGGIIDRTNELLGRIIAYEDLKCPNIQGVVPALIMLIFRRKK
;
A
#
# COMPACT_ATOMS: atom_id res chain seq x y z
N MET A 1 -14.79 -30.44 12.04
CA MET A 1 -14.43 -29.52 10.95
C MET A 1 -15.58 -28.54 10.84
N VAL A 2 -15.38 -27.26 11.14
CA VAL A 2 -16.44 -26.24 11.11
C VAL A 2 -16.44 -25.63 9.72
N GLU A 3 -17.56 -25.77 9.00
CA GLU A 3 -17.74 -25.17 7.67
C GLU A 3 -17.69 -23.65 7.77
N LEU A 4 -16.67 -23.05 7.17
CA LEU A 4 -16.48 -21.59 7.06
C LEU A 4 -17.47 -20.92 6.09
N ALA A 5 -18.44 -21.66 5.54
CA ALA A 5 -19.36 -21.18 4.51
C ALA A 5 -20.57 -20.40 5.05
N ASP A 6 -20.91 -20.56 6.35
CA ASP A 6 -22.12 -19.96 6.92
C ASP A 6 -21.90 -18.64 7.69
N ALA A 7 -20.67 -18.12 7.71
CA ALA A 7 -20.36 -16.84 8.36
C ALA A 7 -20.68 -15.62 7.48
N ASN A 8 -21.71 -15.70 6.63
CA ASN A 8 -22.29 -14.51 6.01
C ASN A 8 -23.16 -13.80 7.05
N ILE A 9 -22.51 -12.99 7.90
CA ILE A 9 -23.10 -12.14 8.95
C ILE A 9 -24.22 -11.23 8.39
N PHE A 10 -24.34 -11.10 7.07
CA PHE A 10 -25.29 -10.23 6.37
C PHE A 10 -26.52 -10.94 5.78
N SER A 11 -26.67 -12.27 5.91
CA SER A 11 -27.77 -13.01 5.26
C SER A 11 -29.16 -12.78 5.89
N GLY A 12 -29.22 -12.29 7.13
CA GLY A 12 -30.47 -12.12 7.89
C GLY A 12 -31.18 -10.77 7.73
N ILE A 13 -30.56 -9.77 7.09
CA ILE A 13 -31.09 -8.40 7.13
C ILE A 13 -31.81 -8.06 5.82
N LYS A 14 -33.15 -8.24 5.81
CA LYS A 14 -34.02 -7.83 4.70
C LYS A 14 -34.22 -6.31 4.68
N PHE A 15 -33.20 -5.56 4.27
CA PHE A 15 -33.37 -4.13 3.99
C PHE A 15 -34.16 -3.95 2.69
N GLY A 16 -35.25 -3.17 2.74
CA GLY A 16 -35.89 -2.68 1.51
C GLY A 16 -34.92 -1.84 0.67
N ALA A 17 -35.25 -1.59 -0.60
CA ALA A 17 -34.38 -0.86 -1.53
C ALA A 17 -33.87 0.49 -0.98
N LEU A 18 -34.69 1.19 -0.19
CA LEU A 18 -34.30 2.42 0.51
C LEU A 18 -33.25 2.19 1.62
N GLY A 19 -33.35 1.08 2.35
CA GLY A 19 -32.39 0.68 3.37
C GLY A 19 -31.03 0.29 2.78
N LEU A 20 -31.04 -0.44 1.65
CA LEU A 20 -29.82 -0.75 0.91
C LEU A 20 -29.14 0.53 0.40
N GLY A 21 -29.91 1.48 -0.15
CA GLY A 21 -29.39 2.76 -0.61
C GLY A 21 -28.74 3.58 0.50
N LEU A 22 -29.38 3.66 1.68
CA LEU A 22 -28.81 4.34 2.85
C LEU A 22 -27.55 3.64 3.36
N LEU A 23 -27.53 2.31 3.40
CA LEU A 23 -26.36 1.55 3.85
C LEU A 23 -25.16 1.79 2.93
N ILE A 24 -25.37 1.77 1.60
CA ILE A 24 -24.32 2.08 0.63
C ILE A 24 -23.82 3.52 0.79
N PHE A 25 -24.72 4.49 1.01
CA PHE A 25 -24.36 5.89 1.22
C PHE A 25 -23.49 6.09 2.47
N PHE A 26 -23.90 5.55 3.62
CA PHE A 26 -23.11 5.63 4.85
C PHE A 26 -21.81 4.84 4.76
N GLY A 27 -21.81 3.68 4.09
CA GLY A 27 -20.61 2.91 3.81
C GLY A 27 -19.59 3.70 2.98
N ALA A 28 -20.04 4.36 1.91
CA ALA A 28 -19.20 5.23 1.10
C ALA A 28 -18.64 6.41 1.91
N LEU A 29 -19.47 7.06 2.72
CA LEU A 29 -19.05 8.18 3.58
C LEU A 29 -17.97 7.75 4.59
N LEU A 30 -18.12 6.57 5.20
CA LEU A 30 -17.15 6.00 6.13
C LEU A 30 -15.80 5.73 5.42
N ILE A 31 -15.84 5.18 4.20
CA ILE A 31 -14.62 4.95 3.41
C ILE A 31 -13.91 6.26 3.08
N VAL A 32 -14.65 7.30 2.66
CA VAL A 32 -14.07 8.63 2.39
C VAL A 32 -13.45 9.23 3.66
N ALA A 33 -14.12 9.09 4.81
CA ALA A 33 -13.60 9.55 6.09
C ALA A 33 -12.29 8.82 6.48
N LEU A 34 -12.23 7.51 6.29
CA LEU A 34 -11.01 6.72 6.57
C LEU A 34 -9.84 7.12 5.65
N ILE A 35 -10.10 7.36 4.36
CA ILE A 35 -9.09 7.86 3.42
C ILE A 35 -8.59 9.23 3.87
N GLY A 36 -9.49 10.14 4.25
CA GLY A 36 -9.14 11.47 4.77
C GLY A 36 -8.23 11.38 6.00
N ILE A 37 -8.56 10.51 6.96
CA ILE A 37 -7.74 10.26 8.16
C ILE A 37 -6.36 9.71 7.77
N ALA A 38 -6.29 8.72 6.88
CA ALA A 38 -5.03 8.12 6.44
C ALA A 38 -4.12 9.16 5.76
N VAL A 39 -4.68 9.99 4.88
CA VAL A 39 -3.96 11.08 4.20
C VAL A 39 -3.46 12.11 5.21
N TYR A 40 -4.29 12.50 6.18
CA TYR A 40 -3.90 13.41 7.25
C TYR A 40 -2.70 12.89 8.05
N PHE A 41 -2.72 11.64 8.49
CA PHE A 41 -1.59 11.02 9.20
C PHE A 41 -0.33 10.95 8.33
N TRP A 42 -0.47 10.65 7.04
CA TRP A 42 0.65 10.60 6.11
C TRP A 42 1.33 11.96 5.93
N PHE A 43 0.54 13.03 5.75
CA PHE A 43 1.07 14.39 5.66
C PHE A 43 1.72 14.83 6.98
N ASN A 44 1.10 14.54 8.12
CA ASN A 44 1.64 14.91 9.42
C ASN A 44 3.00 14.22 9.68
N ASN A 45 3.14 12.94 9.33
CA ASN A 45 4.39 12.21 9.50
C ASN A 45 5.50 12.69 8.53
N LYS A 46 5.13 13.16 7.33
CA LYS A 46 6.09 13.75 6.36
C LYS A 46 6.64 15.12 6.77
N GLN A 47 5.96 15.85 7.66
CA GLN A 47 6.44 17.13 8.16
C GLN A 47 7.59 16.96 9.18
N LEU A 48 7.71 15.77 9.78
CA LEU A 48 8.75 15.40 10.74
C LEU A 48 10.00 14.88 10.03
N LYS A 49 10.72 15.79 9.37
CA LYS A 49 11.84 15.47 8.47
C LYS A 49 13.16 15.25 9.19
N TYR A 50 13.39 15.93 10.31
CA TYR A 50 14.70 15.93 10.98
C TYR A 50 14.72 14.95 12.14
N GLU A 51 15.81 14.23 12.26
CA GLU A 51 16.11 13.32 13.36
C GLU A 51 17.13 13.98 14.30
N ILE A 52 16.78 14.07 15.57
CA ILE A 52 17.60 14.66 16.62
C ILE A 52 17.85 13.58 17.67
N PRO A 53 18.96 12.83 17.57
CA PRO A 53 19.42 12.03 18.69
C PRO A 53 19.89 12.97 19.79
N LEU A 54 19.30 12.82 20.97
CA LEU A 54 19.61 13.61 22.15
C LEU A 54 20.59 12.83 23.03
N TYR A 55 21.71 13.44 23.33
CA TYR A 55 22.72 12.91 24.23
C TYR A 55 22.67 13.63 25.57
N LYS A 56 22.97 12.90 26.64
CA LYS A 56 23.06 13.45 28.00
C LYS A 56 24.25 12.84 28.72
N MET A 57 24.86 13.61 29.61
CA MET A 57 25.88 13.09 30.53
C MET A 57 25.17 12.31 31.65
N ILE A 58 25.38 11.00 31.69
CA ILE A 58 24.88 10.13 32.75
C ILE A 58 26.10 9.39 33.30
N GLY A 59 26.41 9.62 34.58
CA GLY A 59 27.57 8.99 35.23
C GLY A 59 28.93 9.36 34.60
N GLY A 60 29.07 10.58 34.06
CA GLY A 60 30.32 11.03 33.45
C GLY A 60 30.53 10.57 31.99
N HIS A 61 29.57 9.83 31.43
CA HIS A 61 29.63 9.38 30.04
C HIS A 61 28.51 9.99 29.19
N LEU A 62 28.84 10.35 27.95
CA LEU A 62 27.89 10.83 26.98
C LEU A 62 27.09 9.64 26.43
N MET A 63 25.81 9.54 26.78
CA MET A 63 24.92 8.47 26.32
C MET A 63 23.75 9.04 25.54
N GLU A 64 23.33 8.31 24.50
CA GLU A 64 22.13 8.63 23.75
C GLU A 64 20.89 8.28 24.59
N VAL A 65 20.08 9.29 24.91
CA VAL A 65 18.87 9.12 25.74
C VAL A 65 17.69 8.73 24.87
N SER A 66 17.50 9.42 23.75
CA SER A 66 16.36 9.18 22.86
C SER A 66 16.51 9.86 21.51
N ILE A 67 15.77 9.34 20.53
CA ILE A 67 15.70 9.90 19.18
C ILE A 67 14.39 10.67 19.03
N PHE A 68 14.53 11.96 18.78
CA PHE A 68 13.41 12.85 18.52
C PHE A 68 13.27 13.13 17.03
N LYS A 69 12.03 13.42 16.61
CA LYS A 69 11.76 13.97 15.29
C LYS A 69 11.31 15.41 15.42
N ALA A 70 11.81 16.27 14.54
CA ALA A 70 11.47 17.68 14.50
C ALA A 70 10.82 18.11 13.18
N LYS A 71 9.99 19.15 13.29
CA LYS A 71 9.38 19.87 12.17
C LYS A 71 9.97 21.28 12.09
N ASP A 72 10.25 21.74 10.88
CA ASP A 72 10.61 23.14 10.62
C ASP A 72 9.44 24.07 10.97
N PHE A 73 9.73 25.07 11.81
CA PHE A 73 8.83 26.16 12.15
C PHE A 73 9.53 27.47 11.80
N LYS A 74 9.01 28.16 10.79
CA LYS A 74 9.57 29.45 10.35
C LYS A 74 9.14 30.53 11.34
N ILE A 75 10.09 31.34 11.81
CA ILE A 75 9.82 32.45 12.71
C ILE A 75 10.33 33.73 12.07
N GLY A 76 9.49 34.77 12.15
CA GLY A 76 9.79 36.07 11.57
C GLY A 76 9.86 36.07 10.03
N TYR A 77 10.22 37.24 9.50
CA TYR A 77 10.39 37.47 8.06
C TYR A 77 11.81 37.23 7.57
N ALA A 78 12.79 37.19 8.47
CA ALA A 78 14.23 37.07 8.16
C ALA A 78 14.67 35.66 7.72
N GLY A 79 13.75 34.69 7.69
CA GLY A 79 14.06 33.31 7.31
C GLY A 79 14.59 32.45 8.45
N ASP A 80 14.55 32.94 9.69
CA ASP A 80 14.90 32.18 10.88
C ASP A 80 14.00 30.95 11.03
N LYS A 81 14.62 29.85 11.45
CA LYS A 81 13.93 28.57 11.64
C LYS A 81 14.15 28.10 13.06
N LEU A 82 13.06 27.76 13.72
CA LEU A 82 13.09 26.90 14.91
C LEU A 82 12.59 25.52 14.53
N TRP A 83 13.01 24.55 15.32
CA TRP A 83 12.53 23.19 15.24
C TRP A 83 11.57 22.91 16.38
N TYR A 84 10.36 22.49 16.02
CA TYR A 84 9.39 22.01 16.99
C TYR A 84 9.54 20.50 17.15
N VAL A 85 9.72 20.05 18.39
CA VAL A 85 9.85 18.63 18.75
C VAL A 85 8.57 18.18 19.46
N PRO A 86 7.63 17.49 18.77
CA PRO A 86 6.29 17.23 19.33
C PRO A 86 6.31 16.34 20.58
N LYS A 87 7.22 15.37 20.65
CA LYS A 87 7.34 14.46 21.80
C LYS A 87 7.79 15.19 23.07
N ALA A 88 8.72 16.14 22.93
CA ALA A 88 9.23 16.94 24.04
C ALA A 88 8.42 18.23 24.26
N LYS A 89 7.49 18.57 23.34
CA LYS A 89 6.71 19.81 23.31
C LYS A 89 7.57 21.07 23.47
N LYS A 90 8.79 21.05 22.92
CA LYS A 90 9.79 22.12 23.04
C LYS A 90 10.15 22.66 21.66
N PHE A 91 10.42 23.96 21.59
CA PHE A 91 11.06 24.60 20.45
C PHE A 91 12.55 24.70 20.71
N ILE A 92 13.35 24.33 19.72
CA ILE A 92 14.81 24.41 19.76
C ILE A 92 15.30 25.20 18.55
N MET A 93 16.48 25.79 18.68
CA MET A 93 17.15 26.44 17.54
C MET A 93 17.50 25.40 16.48
N ALA A 94 17.41 25.79 15.20
CA ALA A 94 17.82 24.92 14.12
C ALA A 94 19.31 24.59 14.24
N GLY A 95 19.64 23.30 14.19
CA GLY A 95 21.03 22.85 14.23
C GLY A 95 21.78 23.26 12.97
N THR A 96 23.01 23.75 13.13
CA THR A 96 23.89 24.14 12.01
C THR A 96 24.81 22.99 11.59
N ILE A 97 25.21 22.14 12.53
CA ILE A 97 26.14 21.03 12.29
C ILE A 97 25.35 19.75 12.05
N GLN A 98 25.44 19.27 10.81
CA GLN A 98 24.77 18.07 10.35
C GLN A 98 25.72 16.87 10.43
N SER A 99 25.30 15.79 11.12
CA SER A 99 26.11 14.56 11.23
C SER A 99 25.70 13.47 10.25
N GLY A 100 24.52 13.60 9.62
CA GLY A 100 24.05 12.72 8.57
C GLY A 100 22.86 13.35 7.85
N LYS A 101 22.34 12.72 6.79
CA LYS A 101 21.20 13.28 6.03
C LYS A 101 19.99 13.52 6.96
N ASN A 102 19.63 14.79 7.16
CA ASN A 102 18.61 15.27 8.10
C ASN A 102 18.81 14.86 9.57
N LYS A 103 20.05 14.55 9.99
CA LYS A 103 20.38 14.13 11.35
C LYS A 103 21.29 15.13 12.03
N PHE A 104 20.87 15.64 13.18
CA PHE A 104 21.54 16.72 13.91
C PHE A 104 21.71 16.34 15.38
N LEU A 105 22.95 16.08 15.80
CA LEU A 105 23.22 15.66 17.18
C LEU A 105 22.97 16.84 18.12
N HIS A 106 22.26 16.58 19.21
CA HIS A 106 22.01 17.56 20.25
C HIS A 106 22.43 16.98 21.60
N PHE A 107 22.99 17.85 22.43
CA PHE A 107 23.38 17.54 23.79
C PHE A 107 22.48 18.31 24.75
N GLU A 108 21.86 17.61 25.70
CA GLU A 108 21.12 18.23 26.79
C GLU A 108 22.09 18.66 27.89
N ARG A 109 22.22 19.98 28.08
CA ARG A 109 22.98 20.58 29.17
C ARG A 109 22.25 20.42 30.52
N SER A 110 22.94 20.73 31.61
CA SER A 110 22.39 20.65 32.97
C SER A 110 21.21 21.60 33.23
N ASP A 111 21.10 22.67 32.44
CA ASP A 111 19.98 23.63 32.42
C ASP A 111 18.76 23.12 31.61
N GLY A 112 18.90 21.96 30.94
CA GLY A 112 17.88 21.40 30.05
C GLY A 112 17.85 22.05 28.66
N GLU A 113 18.79 22.94 28.32
CA GLU A 113 18.94 23.45 26.97
C GLU A 113 19.57 22.42 26.04
N TRP A 114 19.09 22.39 24.80
CA TRP A 114 19.58 21.47 23.78
C TRP A 114 20.54 22.22 22.89
N VAL A 115 21.80 21.82 22.92
CA VAL A 115 22.87 22.46 22.15
C VAL A 115 23.27 21.52 21.02
N ASN A 116 23.25 22.03 19.79
CA ASN A 116 23.74 21.28 18.64
C ASN A 116 25.27 21.13 18.76
N PHE A 117 25.76 19.90 18.61
CA PHE A 117 27.19 19.62 18.61
C PHE A 117 27.55 18.73 17.43
N GLY A 118 28.80 18.82 16.97
CA GLY A 118 29.37 17.93 15.98
C GLY A 118 30.25 16.89 16.64
N MET A 119 30.31 15.69 16.05
CA MET A 119 31.50 14.86 16.24
C MET A 119 32.66 15.60 15.53
N GLY A 120 33.70 15.94 16.29
CA GLY A 120 34.92 16.47 15.67
C GLY A 120 35.51 15.48 14.67
N ASP A 121 36.46 15.93 13.86
CA ASP A 121 37.11 15.05 12.88
C ASP A 121 37.81 13.88 13.60
N LEU A 122 37.17 12.72 13.55
CA LEU A 122 37.68 11.49 14.17
C LEU A 122 38.93 11.02 13.43
N ASP A 123 39.04 11.26 12.12
CA ASP A 123 40.22 10.88 11.34
C ASP A 123 41.43 11.69 11.78
N GLU A 124 41.26 13.01 11.96
CA GLU A 124 42.31 13.87 12.50
C GLU A 124 42.75 13.42 13.89
N LYS A 125 41.79 13.15 14.80
CA LYS A 125 42.08 12.65 16.15
C LYS A 125 42.78 11.29 16.14
N MET A 126 42.37 10.37 15.27
CA MET A 126 42.99 9.04 15.13
C MET A 126 44.41 9.13 14.58
N LYS A 127 44.64 10.02 13.60
CA LYS A 127 45.98 10.30 13.07
C LYS A 127 46.89 10.89 14.14
N THR A 128 46.42 11.86 14.92
CA THR A 128 47.19 12.41 16.04
C THR A 128 47.47 11.35 17.11
N ALA A 129 46.53 10.44 17.36
CA ALA A 129 46.70 9.33 18.29
C ALA A 129 47.62 8.21 17.76
N GLY A 130 48.09 8.29 16.51
CA GLY A 130 48.93 7.26 15.88
C GLY A 130 48.20 5.91 15.69
N ALA A 131 46.88 5.90 15.77
CA ALA A 131 46.08 4.70 15.60
C ALA A 131 46.14 4.26 14.13
N ARG A 132 46.85 3.17 13.85
CA ARG A 132 46.87 2.54 12.52
C ARG A 132 45.83 1.44 12.47
N TYR A 133 45.16 1.29 11.33
CA TYR A 133 44.24 0.20 11.06
C TYR A 133 44.92 -1.15 11.35
N ILE A 134 44.37 -1.91 12.28
CA ILE A 134 44.85 -3.25 12.66
C ILE A 134 44.42 -4.21 11.54
N GLN A 135 45.10 -5.35 11.39
CA GLN A 135 44.86 -6.38 10.37
C GLN A 135 43.39 -6.80 10.18
N SER A 136 42.52 -6.63 11.20
CA SER A 136 41.08 -6.86 11.10
C SER A 136 40.39 -6.00 10.04
N ASP A 137 40.82 -4.75 9.87
CA ASP A 137 40.21 -3.80 8.95
C ASP A 137 40.56 -4.12 7.50
N MET A 138 41.76 -4.68 7.26
CA MET A 138 42.12 -5.22 5.94
C MET A 138 41.25 -6.42 5.56
N ARG A 139 40.93 -7.29 6.52
CA ARG A 139 40.03 -8.43 6.29
C ARG A 139 38.60 -7.96 6.03
N ALA A 140 38.11 -6.98 6.78
CA ALA A 140 36.81 -6.37 6.54
C ALA A 140 36.74 -5.69 5.17
N GLY A 141 37.81 -4.98 4.77
CA GLY A 141 37.95 -4.38 3.45
C GLY A 141 37.83 -5.40 2.32
N ARG A 142 38.49 -6.56 2.45
CA ARG A 142 38.39 -7.64 1.45
C ARG A 142 36.96 -8.16 1.30
N ILE A 143 36.24 -8.35 2.42
CA ILE A 143 34.84 -8.81 2.42
C ILE A 143 33.91 -7.74 1.82
N ALA A 144 34.13 -6.47 2.14
CA ALA A 144 33.36 -5.38 1.56
C ALA A 144 33.53 -5.32 0.03
N ILE A 145 34.77 -5.49 -0.47
CA ILE A 145 35.06 -5.54 -1.90
C ILE A 145 34.38 -6.75 -2.55
N SER A 146 34.42 -7.93 -1.94
CA SER A 146 33.74 -9.11 -2.50
C SER A 146 32.22 -8.91 -2.57
N ASN A 147 31.62 -8.30 -1.54
CA ASN A 147 30.19 -8.02 -1.52
C ASN A 147 29.79 -6.95 -2.55
N ILE A 148 30.61 -5.93 -2.78
CA ILE A 148 30.37 -4.92 -3.82
C ILE A 148 30.47 -5.55 -5.22
N LEU A 149 31.46 -6.41 -5.44
CA LEU A 149 31.60 -7.16 -6.69
C LEU A 149 30.38 -8.08 -6.88
N GLU A 150 29.95 -8.80 -5.86
CA GLU A 150 28.76 -9.65 -5.92
C GLU A 150 27.49 -8.85 -6.20
N GLN A 151 27.31 -7.68 -5.59
CA GLN A 151 26.17 -6.79 -5.87
C GLN A 151 26.19 -6.22 -7.29
N ARG A 152 27.36 -6.07 -7.92
CA ARG A 152 27.49 -5.61 -9.31
C ARG A 152 27.35 -6.75 -10.32
N PHE A 153 27.90 -7.93 -10.01
CA PHE A 153 27.94 -9.08 -10.92
C PHE A 153 26.74 -10.03 -10.78
N LYS A 154 26.24 -10.26 -9.56
CA LYS A 154 24.90 -10.84 -9.32
C LYS A 154 23.83 -9.75 -9.28
N GLY A 155 24.06 -8.67 -10.06
CA GLY A 155 23.30 -7.43 -10.11
C GLY A 155 21.86 -7.62 -9.70
N LYS A 156 21.44 -6.85 -8.68
CA LYS A 156 20.06 -6.78 -8.18
C LYS A 156 19.10 -7.02 -9.34
N GLN A 157 18.58 -8.25 -9.45
CA GLN A 157 17.62 -8.57 -10.50
C GLN A 157 16.58 -7.47 -10.43
N SER A 158 16.44 -6.73 -11.53
CA SER A 158 15.56 -5.57 -11.53
C SER A 158 14.20 -6.03 -11.02
N PHE A 159 13.46 -5.20 -10.30
CA PHE A 159 12.14 -5.60 -9.79
C PHE A 159 11.27 -6.23 -10.90
N TRP A 160 11.43 -5.74 -12.13
CA TRP A 160 10.85 -6.31 -13.35
C TRP A 160 11.35 -7.70 -13.74
N GLU A 161 12.61 -8.04 -13.51
CA GLU A 161 13.11 -9.39 -13.78
C GLU A 161 12.56 -10.40 -12.76
N LYS A 162 12.44 -9.99 -11.50
CA LYS A 162 11.93 -10.86 -10.44
C LYS A 162 10.41 -11.04 -10.49
N TYR A 163 9.66 -9.96 -10.73
CA TYR A 163 8.20 -9.96 -10.65
C TYR A 163 7.50 -9.72 -11.99
N GLY A 164 8.22 -9.39 -13.06
CA GLY A 164 7.61 -9.08 -14.36
C GLY A 164 6.83 -10.26 -14.93
N SER A 165 7.32 -11.48 -14.76
CA SER A 165 6.57 -12.69 -15.15
C SER A 165 5.25 -12.81 -14.37
N MET A 166 5.29 -12.60 -13.04
CA MET A 166 4.10 -12.68 -12.18
C MET A 166 3.09 -11.57 -12.49
N ILE A 167 3.54 -10.34 -12.72
CA ILE A 167 2.68 -9.20 -13.09
C ILE A 167 2.04 -9.44 -14.45
N THR A 168 2.80 -9.94 -15.43
CA THR A 168 2.28 -10.26 -16.77
C THR A 168 1.20 -11.33 -16.70
N GLN A 169 1.40 -12.38 -15.89
CA GLN A 169 0.38 -13.41 -15.65
C GLN A 169 -0.87 -12.83 -14.98
N ALA A 170 -0.72 -11.95 -13.98
CA ALA A 170 -1.85 -11.32 -13.30
C ALA A 170 -2.69 -10.46 -14.25
N ILE A 171 -2.04 -9.65 -15.10
CA ILE A 171 -2.72 -8.84 -16.12
C ILE A 171 -3.42 -9.74 -17.13
N PHE A 172 -2.78 -10.82 -17.56
CA PHE A 172 -3.37 -11.79 -18.49
C PHE A 172 -4.66 -12.41 -17.92
N TYR A 173 -4.65 -12.87 -16.67
CA TYR A 173 -5.85 -13.41 -16.03
C TYR A 173 -6.96 -12.36 -15.88
N LEU A 174 -6.61 -11.10 -15.62
CA LEU A 174 -7.59 -10.01 -15.53
C LEU A 174 -8.27 -9.76 -16.88
N ILE A 175 -7.50 -9.72 -17.98
CA ILE A 175 -8.05 -9.56 -19.34
C ILE A 175 -8.97 -10.73 -19.69
N VAL A 176 -8.55 -11.96 -19.41
CA VAL A 176 -9.37 -13.16 -19.67
C VAL A 176 -10.66 -13.13 -18.86
N SER A 177 -10.62 -12.70 -17.59
CA SER A 177 -11.80 -12.57 -16.74
C SER A 177 -12.80 -11.55 -17.29
N VAL A 178 -12.32 -10.37 -17.70
CA VAL A 178 -13.18 -9.33 -18.31
C VAL A 178 -13.77 -9.80 -19.63
N ALA A 179 -12.97 -10.45 -20.48
CA ALA A 179 -13.45 -11.03 -21.74
C ALA A 179 -14.55 -12.08 -21.50
N MET A 180 -14.39 -12.94 -20.49
CA MET A 180 -15.39 -13.95 -20.14
C MET A 180 -16.72 -13.32 -19.73
N VAL A 181 -16.69 -12.24 -18.95
CA VAL A 181 -17.90 -11.49 -18.55
C VAL A 181 -18.62 -10.92 -19.77
N ILE A 182 -17.89 -10.32 -20.72
CA ILE A 182 -18.47 -9.76 -21.96
C ILE A 182 -19.14 -10.86 -22.78
N ILE A 183 -18.50 -12.02 -22.91
CA ILE A 183 -19.07 -13.18 -23.61
C ILE A 183 -20.38 -13.61 -22.96
N PHE A 184 -20.44 -13.69 -21.62
CA PHE A 184 -21.69 -14.02 -20.92
C PHE A 184 -22.80 -12.99 -21.13
N TYR A 185 -22.49 -11.70 -21.15
CA TYR A 185 -23.48 -10.66 -21.46
C TYR A 185 -24.04 -10.80 -22.89
N GLN A 186 -23.17 -11.06 -23.87
CA GLN A 186 -23.60 -11.28 -25.25
C GLN A 186 -24.42 -12.57 -25.39
N TRP A 187 -24.03 -13.64 -24.70
CA TRP A 187 -24.78 -14.89 -24.65
C TRP A 187 -26.17 -14.72 -24.04
N GLY A 188 -26.29 -13.95 -22.95
CA GLY A 188 -27.59 -13.61 -22.35
C GLY A 188 -28.52 -12.93 -23.37
N GLY A 189 -28.02 -11.94 -24.10
CA GLY A 189 -28.79 -11.28 -25.14
C GLY A 189 -29.21 -12.19 -26.30
N ILE A 190 -28.40 -13.21 -26.65
CA ILE A 190 -28.76 -14.23 -27.65
C ILE A 190 -29.87 -15.13 -27.10
N ILE A 191 -29.77 -15.56 -25.84
CA ILE A 191 -30.78 -16.40 -25.19
C ILE A 191 -32.13 -15.67 -25.13
N ASP A 192 -32.13 -14.40 -24.73
CA ASP A 192 -33.36 -13.60 -24.65
C ASP A 192 -34.05 -13.47 -26.02
N ARG A 193 -33.28 -13.16 -27.07
CA ARG A 193 -33.80 -13.12 -28.45
C ARG A 193 -34.31 -14.48 -28.92
N THR A 194 -33.64 -15.55 -28.55
CA THR A 194 -34.07 -16.92 -28.90
C THR A 194 -35.39 -17.27 -28.20
N ASN A 195 -35.52 -16.91 -26.92
CA ASN A 195 -36.76 -17.09 -26.15
C ASN A 195 -37.91 -16.26 -26.72
N GLU A 196 -37.66 -15.01 -27.13
CA GLU A 196 -38.67 -14.17 -27.78
C GLU A 196 -39.13 -14.77 -29.11
N LEU A 197 -38.20 -15.27 -29.94
CA LEU A 197 -38.53 -15.94 -31.19
C LEU A 197 -39.34 -17.22 -30.95
N LEU A 198 -38.95 -18.04 -29.98
CA LEU A 198 -39.70 -19.25 -29.60
C LEU A 198 -41.12 -18.89 -29.13
N GLY A 199 -41.26 -17.86 -28.30
CA GLY A 199 -42.56 -17.36 -27.85
C GLY A 199 -43.45 -16.89 -29.00
N ARG A 200 -42.88 -16.18 -29.98
CA ARG A 200 -43.61 -15.78 -31.20
C ARG A 200 -44.04 -16.96 -32.04
N ILE A 201 -43.16 -17.96 -32.24
CA ILE A 201 -43.49 -19.17 -33.00
C ILE A 201 -44.66 -19.92 -32.35
N ILE A 202 -44.64 -20.10 -31.03
CA ILE A 202 -45.73 -20.75 -30.28
C ILE A 202 -47.04 -19.96 -30.46
N ALA A 203 -47.01 -18.64 -30.31
CA ALA A 203 -48.21 -17.80 -30.49
C ALA A 203 -48.78 -17.87 -31.93
N TYR A 204 -47.93 -17.93 -32.96
CA TYR A 204 -48.37 -18.13 -34.34
C TYR A 204 -48.99 -19.51 -34.56
N GLU A 205 -48.47 -20.55 -33.91
CA GLU A 205 -49.01 -21.91 -33.99
C GLU A 205 -50.40 -22.00 -33.32
N ASP A 206 -50.57 -21.38 -32.15
CA ASP A 206 -51.85 -21.32 -31.42
C ASP A 206 -52.95 -20.60 -32.23
N LEU A 207 -52.60 -19.52 -32.95
CA LEU A 207 -53.55 -18.80 -33.79
C LEU A 207 -54.00 -19.58 -35.03
N LYS A 208 -53.17 -20.48 -35.55
CA LYS A 208 -53.45 -21.22 -36.80
C LYS A 208 -54.35 -22.43 -36.57
N CYS A 209 -54.37 -22.99 -35.37
CA CYS A 209 -55.09 -24.22 -35.04
C CYS A 209 -55.78 -24.14 -33.66
N PRO A 210 -56.88 -23.40 -33.47
CA PRO A 210 -57.50 -23.20 -32.17
C PRO A 210 -58.11 -24.48 -31.54
N ASN A 211 -58.11 -25.61 -32.25
CA ASN A 211 -58.83 -26.82 -31.84
C ASN A 211 -57.97 -28.11 -31.78
N ILE A 212 -56.64 -28.00 -31.82
CA ILE A 212 -55.73 -29.15 -31.64
C ILE A 212 -54.70 -28.82 -30.56
N GLN A 213 -55.14 -28.86 -29.31
CA GLN A 213 -54.25 -28.84 -28.15
C GLN A 213 -53.43 -30.15 -28.15
N GLY A 214 -52.16 -30.09 -28.55
CA GLY A 214 -51.23 -31.22 -28.33
C GLY A 214 -50.13 -31.50 -29.36
N VAL A 215 -49.95 -30.69 -30.41
CA VAL A 215 -48.95 -30.99 -31.47
C VAL A 215 -47.53 -30.52 -31.12
N VAL A 216 -47.39 -29.48 -30.29
CA VAL A 216 -46.08 -28.86 -29.98
C VAL A 216 -45.07 -29.82 -29.33
N PRO A 217 -45.44 -30.73 -28.40
CA PRO A 217 -44.47 -31.69 -27.84
C PRO A 217 -43.93 -32.69 -28.87
N ALA A 218 -44.69 -32.99 -29.94
CA ALA A 218 -44.32 -34.00 -30.92
C ALA A 218 -43.23 -33.51 -31.89
N LEU A 219 -43.22 -32.22 -32.23
CA LEU A 219 -42.22 -31.62 -33.12
C LEU A 219 -40.84 -31.49 -32.45
N ILE A 220 -40.79 -31.17 -31.15
CA ILE A 220 -39.56 -31.14 -30.37
C ILE A 220 -38.93 -32.55 -30.30
N MET A 221 -39.74 -33.59 -30.10
CA MET A 221 -39.26 -34.98 -30.15
C MET A 221 -38.72 -35.38 -31.53
N LEU A 222 -39.32 -34.90 -32.62
CA LEU A 222 -38.85 -35.23 -33.97
C LEU A 222 -37.52 -34.55 -34.34
N ILE A 223 -37.27 -33.33 -33.85
CA ILE A 223 -36.02 -32.60 -34.11
C ILE A 223 -34.85 -33.23 -33.33
N PHE A 224 -35.07 -33.69 -32.09
CA PHE A 224 -34.02 -34.37 -31.32
C PHE A 224 -33.75 -35.80 -31.77
N ARG A 225 -34.70 -36.48 -32.42
CA ARG A 225 -34.52 -37.86 -32.91
C ARG A 225 -33.66 -37.97 -34.17
N ARG A 226 -33.35 -36.87 -34.87
CA ARG A 226 -32.62 -36.89 -36.16
C ARG A 226 -31.11 -36.66 -36.06
N LYS A 227 -30.55 -36.53 -34.86
CA LYS A 227 -29.09 -36.50 -34.63
C LYS A 227 -28.65 -37.72 -33.81
N LYS A 228 -28.59 -38.87 -34.48
CA LYS A 228 -27.69 -39.96 -34.15
C LYS A 228 -26.86 -40.25 -35.39
#